data_AF-A0A3D0FQC3-F1
#
_entry.id   AF-A0A3D0FQC3-F1
#
_cell.length_a   1.000
_cell.length_b   1.000
_cell.length_c   1.000
_cell.angle_alpha   90.00
_cell.angle_beta   90.00
_cell.angle_gamma   90.00
#
_symmetry.space_group_name_H-M   'P 1'
#
loop_
_entity.id
_entity.type
_entity.pdbx_description
1 polymer ?
#
loop_
_entity_poly.entity_id
_entity_poly.type
_entity_poly.pdbx_seq_one_letter_code
_entity_poly.pdbx_strand_id
1 'polypeptide(L)'
;MTAGAHKYFNPTVSAKVRHGIWWLNTMAEHNQSGGYIHNTAYHISNIFLHSGWDDDSRSGNWQLQFGGQLKDYGANAFYSLKYPEQYETTKTMFASVRWNKTLGRFALGASAYWRTHYDCFELIHDREQWPTWYTGHNYHVTHIAAANIQGSYHSRIGKTSVGVEIRDEYIKSNVLGDPLDTPLQVPFGADTTFIFAKNRLNINYFAEQVFYYKGLSASVGFAGNYNTTFGNNFSFGANLGYEFVRGGSVYANVSRSLRLPTFTDLYYKSATQIANPDLKPEKSITAELGVKYADSHWTAQLTGYYRHGTDIIDWVKAPEQEQWRSMNHTVVNAMGGEVLAAWHQGYWVKTLQVSYAFTHLDKDPGTLLSKYALDYLRHKVSVKLEHGIYKGFGATWVYTMQSRHGDYTDRDGNVVSYKPFWTLDGKIYWQSKHTELFLEATNIFAADYYDYGGLPQPGRWIKAGVVVKLQNI
;
A
#
# COMPACT_ATOMS: atom_id res chain seq x y z
N MET A 1 -10.45 6.64 -21.09
CA MET A 1 -9.92 8.01 -21.02
C MET A 1 -10.83 8.81 -20.10
N THR A 2 -10.24 9.57 -19.19
CA THR A 2 -10.97 10.41 -18.22
C THR A 2 -10.34 11.80 -18.20
N ALA A 3 -11.15 12.85 -18.08
CA ALA A 3 -10.69 14.23 -17.93
C ALA A 3 -11.60 15.01 -16.98
N GLY A 4 -11.10 16.08 -16.35
CA GLY A 4 -11.90 16.81 -15.39
C GLY A 4 -11.26 18.08 -14.84
N ALA A 5 -11.80 18.51 -13.70
CA ALA A 5 -11.29 19.63 -12.92
C ALA A 5 -9.80 19.48 -12.59
N HIS A 6 -9.14 20.60 -12.27
CA HIS A 6 -7.70 20.65 -11.99
C HIS A 6 -6.83 20.14 -13.13
N LYS A 7 -7.24 20.34 -14.40
CA LYS A 7 -6.53 19.84 -15.59
C LYS A 7 -6.27 18.32 -15.53
N TYR A 8 -7.15 17.58 -14.86
CA TYR A 8 -7.03 16.14 -14.73
C TYR A 8 -7.16 15.48 -16.11
N PHE A 9 -6.25 14.57 -16.43
CA PHE A 9 -6.30 13.78 -17.65
C PHE A 9 -5.66 12.41 -17.44
N ASN A 10 -6.38 11.35 -17.82
CA ASN A 10 -5.93 9.97 -17.64
C ASN A 10 -6.31 9.10 -18.85
N PRO A 11 -5.47 9.09 -19.90
CA PRO A 11 -5.58 8.10 -20.98
C PRO A 11 -4.96 6.77 -20.54
N THR A 12 -5.67 5.69 -20.85
CA THR A 12 -5.22 4.32 -20.59
C THR A 12 -5.51 3.48 -21.81
N VAL A 13 -4.53 2.71 -22.26
CA VAL A 13 -4.66 1.73 -23.33
C VAL A 13 -4.15 0.39 -22.80
N SER A 14 -4.95 -0.66 -22.97
CA SER A 14 -4.51 -2.02 -22.69
C SER A 14 -4.95 -2.96 -23.80
N ALA A 15 -4.12 -3.96 -24.07
CA ALA A 15 -4.36 -4.96 -25.09
C ALA A 15 -3.99 -6.34 -24.56
N LYS A 16 -4.86 -7.32 -24.82
CA LYS A 16 -4.60 -8.72 -24.49
C LYS A 16 -4.71 -9.57 -25.75
N VAL A 17 -3.66 -10.32 -26.04
CA VAL A 17 -3.61 -11.28 -27.14
C VAL A 17 -3.37 -12.67 -26.55
N ARG A 18 -4.09 -13.68 -27.06
CA ARG A 18 -3.87 -15.09 -26.71
C ARG A 18 -3.78 -15.90 -27.99
N HIS A 19 -2.74 -16.72 -28.10
CA HIS A 19 -2.56 -17.66 -29.20
C HIS A 19 -2.24 -19.04 -28.61
N GLY A 20 -3.28 -19.89 -28.52
CA GLY A 20 -3.19 -21.18 -27.84
C GLY A 20 -2.85 -21.03 -26.36
N ILE A 21 -1.73 -21.65 -25.97
CA ILE A 21 -1.20 -21.66 -24.59
C ILE A 21 -0.42 -20.39 -24.25
N TRP A 22 0.03 -19.61 -25.24
CA TRP A 22 0.71 -18.35 -25.00
C TRP A 22 -0.27 -17.18 -24.93
N TRP A 23 0.00 -16.24 -24.05
CA TRP A 23 -0.72 -14.97 -23.98
C TRP A 23 0.20 -13.80 -23.64
N LEU A 24 -0.24 -12.61 -24.01
CA LEU A 24 0.42 -11.34 -23.76
C LEU A 24 -0.63 -10.30 -23.36
N ASN A 25 -0.35 -9.56 -22.31
CA ASN A 25 -1.09 -8.40 -21.86
C ASN A 25 -0.14 -7.21 -21.81
N THR A 26 -0.48 -6.12 -22.48
CA THR A 26 0.26 -4.86 -22.44
C THR A 26 -0.66 -3.74 -21.97
N MET A 27 -0.11 -2.82 -21.20
CA MET A 27 -0.83 -1.63 -20.72
C MET A 27 0.11 -0.44 -20.73
N ALA A 28 -0.40 0.69 -21.20
CA ALA A 28 0.21 2.00 -21.08
C ALA A 28 -0.81 2.96 -20.47
N GLU A 29 -0.37 3.74 -19.50
CA GLU A 29 -1.20 4.71 -18.81
C GLU A 29 -0.42 6.00 -18.59
N HIS A 30 -1.09 7.12 -18.78
CA HIS A 30 -0.62 8.41 -18.30
C HIS A 30 -1.69 9.00 -17.39
N ASN A 31 -1.32 9.60 -16.27
CA ASN A 31 -2.21 10.26 -15.32
C ASN A 31 -1.58 11.59 -14.92
N GLN A 32 -2.31 12.67 -15.10
CA GLN A 32 -1.85 14.01 -14.77
C GLN A 32 -2.92 14.84 -14.09
N SER A 33 -2.48 15.84 -13.34
CA SER A 33 -3.29 16.91 -12.77
C SER A 33 -2.45 18.17 -12.63
N GLY A 34 -3.08 19.32 -12.81
CA GLY A 34 -2.51 20.63 -12.50
C GLY A 34 -2.53 20.97 -10.99
N GLY A 35 -3.02 20.07 -10.15
CA GLY A 35 -3.09 20.26 -8.70
C GLY A 35 -4.36 20.97 -8.23
N TYR A 36 -4.81 20.62 -7.03
CA TYR A 36 -5.99 21.23 -6.40
C TYR A 36 -5.65 22.41 -5.50
N ILE A 37 -4.39 22.49 -5.08
CA ILE A 37 -3.76 23.64 -4.43
C ILE A 37 -2.39 23.89 -5.04
N HIS A 38 -1.77 25.00 -4.65
CA HIS A 38 -0.41 25.36 -5.06
C HIS A 38 0.57 24.17 -4.89
N ASN A 39 1.42 23.95 -5.90
CA ASN A 39 2.44 22.90 -5.92
C ASN A 39 1.94 21.50 -5.51
N THR A 40 0.82 21.07 -6.11
CA THR A 40 0.29 19.68 -6.03
C THR A 40 0.01 19.07 -7.41
N ALA A 41 0.55 19.68 -8.46
CA ALA A 41 0.51 19.13 -9.81
C ALA A 41 1.31 17.83 -9.86
N TYR A 42 0.93 16.89 -10.72
CA TYR A 42 1.66 15.64 -10.89
C TYR A 42 1.54 15.09 -12.31
N HIS A 43 2.52 14.27 -12.69
CA HIS A 43 2.51 13.43 -13.88
C HIS A 43 2.97 12.03 -13.51
N ILE A 44 2.24 11.02 -13.96
CA ILE A 44 2.57 9.60 -13.75
C ILE A 44 2.39 8.90 -15.08
N SER A 45 3.46 8.28 -15.58
CA SER A 45 3.42 7.45 -16.78
C SER A 45 3.85 6.03 -16.43
N ASN A 46 3.01 5.05 -16.75
CA ASN A 46 3.25 3.63 -16.51
C ASN A 46 3.25 2.87 -17.83
N ILE A 47 4.18 1.93 -17.97
CA ILE A 47 4.13 0.89 -19.00
C ILE A 47 4.28 -0.47 -18.33
N PHE A 48 3.46 -1.42 -18.75
CA PHE A 48 3.46 -2.77 -18.21
C PHE A 48 3.29 -3.80 -19.33
N LEU A 49 4.10 -4.84 -19.27
CA LEU A 49 4.05 -6.00 -20.15
C LEU A 49 4.03 -7.26 -19.30
N HIS A 50 3.07 -8.13 -19.57
CA HIS A 50 2.92 -9.41 -18.89
C HIS A 50 2.63 -10.49 -19.92
N SER A 51 3.52 -11.46 -20.06
CA SER A 51 3.34 -12.61 -20.93
C SER A 51 3.28 -13.88 -20.09
N GLY A 52 2.52 -14.86 -20.56
CA GLY A 52 2.47 -16.16 -19.94
C GLY A 52 2.37 -17.28 -20.95
N TRP A 53 2.75 -18.46 -20.48
CA TRP A 53 2.69 -19.72 -21.19
C TRP A 53 2.00 -20.73 -20.28
N ASP A 54 0.76 -21.07 -20.61
CA ASP A 54 -0.10 -21.93 -19.80
C ASP A 54 0.01 -23.40 -20.25
N ASP A 55 1.13 -24.06 -19.95
CA ASP A 55 1.35 -25.49 -20.26
C ASP A 55 1.77 -26.30 -19.03
N ASP A 56 0.79 -26.58 -18.16
CA ASP A 56 1.02 -27.41 -16.98
C ASP A 56 1.41 -28.86 -17.33
N SER A 57 1.09 -29.33 -18.55
CA SER A 57 1.29 -30.72 -18.97
C SER A 57 2.75 -31.07 -19.28
N ARG A 58 3.55 -30.11 -19.74
CA ARG A 58 4.97 -30.33 -20.11
C ARG A 58 5.91 -29.52 -19.26
N SER A 59 6.14 -28.26 -19.62
CA SER A 59 7.17 -27.40 -19.04
C SER A 59 6.71 -26.65 -17.79
N GLY A 60 5.43 -26.73 -17.42
CA GLY A 60 4.82 -25.92 -16.37
C GLY A 60 4.35 -24.57 -16.90
N ASN A 61 3.65 -23.83 -16.04
CA ASN A 61 3.15 -22.50 -16.36
C ASN A 61 4.25 -21.45 -16.13
N TRP A 62 4.56 -20.67 -17.16
CA TRP A 62 5.54 -19.59 -17.08
C TRP A 62 4.86 -18.24 -17.16
N GLN A 63 5.37 -17.26 -16.42
CA GLN A 63 4.92 -15.87 -16.47
C GLN A 63 6.14 -14.95 -16.44
N LEU A 64 6.14 -13.97 -17.34
CA LEU A 64 7.17 -12.95 -17.48
C LEU A 64 6.52 -11.59 -17.34
N GLN A 65 7.08 -10.73 -16.48
CA GLN A 65 6.62 -9.37 -16.32
C GLN A 65 7.76 -8.39 -16.51
N PHE A 66 7.46 -7.27 -17.16
CA PHE A 66 8.32 -6.11 -17.26
C PHE A 66 7.47 -4.86 -17.07
N GLY A 67 7.97 -3.90 -16.31
CA GLY A 67 7.26 -2.65 -16.09
C GLY A 67 8.18 -1.48 -15.79
N GLY A 68 7.70 -0.30 -16.13
CA GLY A 68 8.37 0.98 -15.89
C GLY A 68 7.39 2.04 -15.43
N GLN A 69 7.85 2.93 -14.57
CA GLN A 69 7.12 4.11 -14.12
C GLN A 69 8.03 5.33 -14.13
N LEU A 70 7.51 6.43 -14.65
CA LEU A 70 8.03 7.77 -14.45
C LEU A 70 6.98 8.56 -13.67
N LYS A 71 7.37 9.20 -12.58
CA LYS A 71 6.47 9.99 -11.75
C LYS A 71 7.19 11.24 -11.27
N ASP A 72 6.52 12.37 -11.38
CA ASP A 72 6.95 13.64 -10.83
C ASP A 72 5.74 14.39 -10.24
N TYR A 73 5.93 15.07 -9.12
CA TYR A 73 4.84 15.75 -8.45
C TYR A 73 5.30 16.83 -7.46
N GLY A 74 4.51 17.89 -7.39
CA GLY A 74 4.54 18.84 -6.29
C GLY A 74 4.06 18.21 -5.00
N ALA A 75 4.85 18.36 -3.94
CA ALA A 75 4.68 17.72 -2.64
C ALA A 75 4.33 18.74 -1.53
N ASN A 76 3.64 19.83 -1.89
CA ASN A 76 3.21 20.84 -0.91
C ASN A 76 2.44 20.19 0.26
N ALA A 77 2.86 20.48 1.49
CA ALA A 77 2.30 19.96 2.72
C ALA A 77 2.38 18.42 2.90
N PHE A 78 3.04 17.69 2.00
CA PHE A 78 3.20 16.24 2.11
C PHE A 78 4.31 15.85 3.10
N TYR A 79 5.51 16.45 2.92
CA TYR A 79 6.67 16.19 3.78
C TYR A 79 6.85 17.22 4.89
N SER A 80 6.38 18.44 4.64
CA SER A 80 6.45 19.56 5.58
C SER A 80 5.38 20.60 5.26
N LEU A 81 4.72 21.13 6.30
CA LEU A 81 3.79 22.25 6.16
C LEU A 81 4.50 23.59 5.94
N LYS A 82 5.80 23.66 6.25
CA LYS A 82 6.61 24.89 6.21
C LYS A 82 7.12 25.24 4.81
N TYR A 83 7.41 24.24 3.98
CA TYR A 83 8.06 24.44 2.68
C TYR A 83 7.06 24.12 1.55
N PRO A 84 6.42 25.11 0.92
CA PRO A 84 5.39 24.84 -0.08
C PRO A 84 5.96 24.30 -1.41
N GLU A 85 7.21 24.62 -1.75
CA GLU A 85 7.88 24.28 -3.02
C GLU A 85 8.55 22.90 -3.03
N GLN A 86 8.10 21.98 -2.17
CA GLN A 86 8.60 20.61 -2.14
C GLN A 86 8.24 19.88 -3.43
N TYR A 87 9.15 19.09 -3.99
CA TYR A 87 8.93 18.35 -5.22
C TYR A 87 9.58 16.98 -5.15
N GLU A 88 9.03 16.02 -5.87
CA GLU A 88 9.63 14.70 -5.94
C GLU A 88 9.54 14.10 -7.33
N THR A 89 10.65 13.53 -7.77
CA THR A 89 10.76 12.80 -9.03
C THR A 89 11.22 11.37 -8.75
N THR A 90 10.43 10.40 -9.20
CA THR A 90 10.74 8.97 -9.07
C THR A 90 10.70 8.26 -10.40
N LYS A 91 11.57 7.25 -10.56
CA LYS A 91 11.63 6.39 -11.73
C LYS A 91 11.76 4.95 -11.26
N THR A 92 10.88 4.07 -11.71
CA THR A 92 10.93 2.64 -11.34
C THR A 92 11.05 1.78 -12.59
N MET A 93 11.87 0.75 -12.53
CA MET A 93 11.86 -0.35 -13.49
C MET A 93 11.87 -1.67 -12.75
N PHE A 94 11.15 -2.66 -13.26
CA PHE A 94 11.16 -4.00 -12.70
C PHE A 94 10.96 -5.06 -13.77
N ALA A 95 11.47 -6.25 -13.48
CA ALA A 95 11.27 -7.45 -14.27
C ALA A 95 11.10 -8.66 -13.35
N SER A 96 10.30 -9.64 -13.77
CA SER A 96 10.19 -10.91 -13.05
C SER A 96 9.91 -12.08 -13.98
N VAL A 97 10.33 -13.25 -13.53
CA VAL A 97 9.95 -14.55 -14.09
C VAL A 97 9.35 -15.39 -12.97
N ARG A 98 8.27 -16.08 -13.28
CA ARG A 98 7.61 -17.04 -12.40
C ARG A 98 7.34 -18.32 -13.16
N TRP A 99 7.55 -19.43 -12.47
CA TRP A 99 7.26 -20.77 -12.94
C TRP A 99 6.43 -21.49 -11.89
N ASN A 100 5.38 -22.19 -12.32
CA ASN A 100 4.60 -23.09 -11.46
C ASN A 100 4.34 -24.40 -12.17
N LYS A 101 4.38 -25.53 -11.45
CA LYS A 101 4.04 -26.84 -12.01
C LYS A 101 3.38 -27.74 -10.99
N THR A 102 2.31 -28.40 -11.42
CA THR A 102 1.66 -29.45 -10.63
C THR A 102 2.15 -30.84 -11.06
N LEU A 103 2.61 -31.64 -10.12
CA LEU A 103 3.12 -33.00 -10.32
C LEU A 103 2.37 -33.95 -9.38
N GLY A 104 1.20 -34.42 -9.82
CA GLY A 104 0.33 -35.27 -9.01
C GLY A 104 -0.12 -34.57 -7.73
N ARG A 105 0.43 -34.98 -6.58
CA ARG A 105 0.14 -34.37 -5.27
C ARG A 105 1.03 -33.18 -4.93
N PHE A 106 2.07 -32.94 -5.71
CA PHE A 106 2.99 -31.83 -5.51
C PHE A 106 2.58 -30.62 -6.35
N ALA A 107 2.70 -29.43 -5.78
CA ALA A 107 2.68 -28.18 -6.54
C ALA A 107 3.97 -27.42 -6.23
N LEU A 108 4.77 -27.15 -7.25
CA LEU A 108 6.05 -26.46 -7.17
C LEU A 108 5.94 -25.08 -7.77
N GLY A 109 6.62 -24.12 -7.17
CA GLY A 109 6.73 -22.75 -7.65
C GLY A 109 8.15 -22.24 -7.52
N ALA A 110 8.61 -21.49 -8.51
CA ALA A 110 9.85 -20.75 -8.45
C ALA A 110 9.65 -19.37 -9.08
N SER A 111 10.34 -18.35 -8.57
CA SER A 111 10.33 -17.04 -9.19
C SER A 111 11.63 -16.29 -8.94
N ALA A 112 12.01 -15.43 -9.85
CA ALA A 112 13.05 -14.44 -9.64
C ALA A 112 12.54 -13.08 -10.10
N TYR A 113 12.91 -12.03 -9.37
CA TYR A 113 12.56 -10.67 -9.72
C TYR A 113 13.67 -9.69 -9.40
N TRP A 114 13.64 -8.58 -10.12
CA TRP A 114 14.52 -7.45 -9.94
C TRP A 114 13.72 -6.15 -10.04
N ARG A 115 14.04 -5.18 -9.19
CA ARG A 115 13.48 -3.83 -9.21
C ARG A 115 14.57 -2.80 -8.95
N THR A 116 14.60 -1.76 -9.76
CA THR A 116 15.37 -0.55 -9.49
C THR A 116 14.44 0.63 -9.34
N HIS A 117 14.74 1.49 -8.36
CA HIS A 117 13.97 2.70 -8.10
C HIS A 117 14.90 3.86 -7.82
N TYR A 118 14.74 4.91 -8.61
CA TYR A 118 15.39 6.19 -8.47
C TYR A 118 14.41 7.14 -7.81
N ASP A 119 14.91 7.91 -6.86
CA ASP A 119 14.15 8.92 -6.12
C ASP A 119 15.00 10.19 -5.98
N CYS A 120 14.35 11.33 -6.18
CA CYS A 120 14.90 12.65 -5.98
C CYS A 120 13.86 13.46 -5.21
N PHE A 121 14.14 13.74 -3.95
CA PHE A 121 13.35 14.64 -3.12
C PHE A 121 13.99 16.02 -3.05
N GLU A 122 13.18 17.02 -3.37
CA GLU A 122 13.55 18.43 -3.44
C GLU A 122 12.74 19.18 -2.38
N LEU A 123 13.41 19.79 -1.40
CA LEU A 123 12.73 20.60 -0.38
C LEU A 123 12.23 21.92 -0.97
N ILE A 124 13.00 22.46 -1.91
CA ILE A 124 12.72 23.68 -2.67
C ILE A 124 13.11 23.38 -4.12
N HIS A 125 12.11 23.22 -4.99
CA HIS A 125 12.31 22.85 -6.39
C HIS A 125 13.07 23.92 -7.18
N ASP A 126 12.64 25.18 -7.05
CA ASP A 126 13.20 26.29 -7.80
C ASP A 126 14.52 26.77 -7.19
N ARG A 127 15.61 26.62 -7.95
CA ARG A 127 16.96 27.01 -7.53
C ARG A 127 17.10 28.50 -7.24
N GLU A 128 16.31 29.36 -7.89
CA GLU A 128 16.33 30.81 -7.63
C GLU A 128 15.82 31.16 -6.23
N GLN A 129 15.04 30.26 -5.62
CA GLN A 129 14.46 30.42 -4.29
C GLN A 129 15.31 29.76 -3.19
N TRP A 130 16.48 29.19 -3.53
CA TRP A 130 17.30 28.50 -2.54
C TRP A 130 17.90 29.47 -1.53
N PRO A 131 17.64 29.29 -0.24
CA PRO A 131 18.39 29.97 0.79
C PRO A 131 19.82 29.44 0.84
N THR A 132 20.74 30.22 1.42
CA THR A 132 22.18 29.88 1.47
C THR A 132 22.49 28.57 2.19
N TRP A 133 21.61 28.09 3.06
CA TRP A 133 21.76 26.80 3.76
C TRP A 133 21.29 25.60 2.93
N TYR A 134 20.52 25.80 1.86
CA TYR A 134 20.03 24.72 1.02
C TYR A 134 21.00 24.50 -0.13
N THR A 135 21.77 23.42 -0.04
CA THR A 135 22.91 23.17 -0.92
C THR A 135 22.67 22.06 -1.95
N GLY A 136 21.56 21.34 -1.86
CA GLY A 136 21.20 20.30 -2.80
C GLY A 136 19.98 19.48 -2.40
N HIS A 137 19.58 18.58 -3.30
CA HIS A 137 18.45 17.67 -3.13
C HIS A 137 18.89 16.32 -2.55
N ASN A 138 17.92 15.51 -2.12
CA ASN A 138 18.16 14.15 -1.65
C ASN A 138 17.98 13.18 -2.81
N TYR A 139 19.02 12.41 -3.13
CA TYR A 139 19.02 11.43 -4.20
C TYR A 139 19.22 10.03 -3.63
N HIS A 140 18.40 9.09 -4.13
CA HIS A 140 18.45 7.70 -3.73
C HIS A 140 18.31 6.78 -4.95
N VAL A 141 19.08 5.71 -4.97
CA VAL A 141 18.87 4.58 -5.89
C VAL A 141 18.81 3.31 -5.08
N THR A 142 17.68 2.61 -5.19
CA THR A 142 17.50 1.31 -4.55
C THR A 142 17.44 0.21 -5.60
N HIS A 143 18.13 -0.89 -5.31
CA HIS A 143 18.09 -2.11 -6.09
C HIS A 143 17.59 -3.25 -5.19
N ILE A 144 16.64 -4.02 -5.70
CA ILE A 144 16.16 -5.24 -5.06
C ILE A 144 16.27 -6.36 -6.07
N ALA A 145 16.90 -7.46 -5.69
CA ALA A 145 16.95 -8.69 -6.47
C ALA A 145 16.60 -9.86 -5.56
N ALA A 146 15.70 -10.74 -6.00
CA ALA A 146 15.31 -11.89 -5.22
C ALA A 146 15.04 -13.13 -6.06
N ALA A 147 15.21 -14.28 -5.44
CA ALA A 147 14.80 -15.58 -5.95
C ALA A 147 14.04 -16.34 -4.86
N ASN A 148 12.95 -16.99 -5.24
CA ASN A 148 12.09 -17.79 -4.37
C ASN A 148 11.90 -19.17 -4.99
N ILE A 149 11.94 -20.21 -4.14
CA ILE A 149 11.48 -21.55 -4.46
C ILE A 149 10.53 -22.00 -3.35
N GLN A 150 9.40 -22.58 -3.73
CA GLN A 150 8.41 -23.12 -2.83
C GLN A 150 7.82 -24.41 -3.37
N GLY A 151 7.34 -25.26 -2.47
CA GLY A 151 6.68 -26.50 -2.79
C GLY A 151 5.55 -26.77 -1.82
N SER A 152 4.52 -27.45 -2.30
CA SER A 152 3.46 -27.98 -1.44
C SER A 152 3.09 -29.40 -1.82
N TYR A 153 2.69 -30.18 -0.83
CA TYR A 153 2.27 -31.57 -0.96
C TYR A 153 0.88 -31.75 -0.39
N HIS A 154 -0.03 -32.31 -1.19
CA HIS A 154 -1.38 -32.64 -0.78
C HIS A 154 -1.45 -34.09 -0.30
N SER A 155 -1.67 -34.26 0.99
CA SER A 155 -1.80 -35.54 1.68
C SER A 155 -3.24 -35.79 2.13
N ARG A 156 -3.50 -36.94 2.78
CA ARG A 156 -4.80 -37.23 3.41
C ARG A 156 -5.11 -36.35 4.61
N ILE A 157 -4.07 -35.83 5.28
CA ILE A 157 -4.21 -34.94 6.44
C ILE A 157 -4.23 -33.45 6.05
N GLY A 158 -4.24 -33.16 4.73
CA GLY A 158 -4.29 -31.81 4.18
C GLY A 158 -3.00 -31.42 3.45
N LYS A 159 -2.66 -30.13 3.44
CA LYS A 159 -1.61 -29.55 2.60
C LYS A 159 -0.41 -29.12 3.43
N THR A 160 0.77 -29.67 3.14
CA THR A 160 2.05 -29.20 3.69
C THR A 160 2.70 -28.26 2.66
N SER A 161 3.17 -27.09 3.07
CA SER A 161 3.87 -26.14 2.21
C SER A 161 5.19 -25.71 2.84
N VAL A 162 6.24 -25.59 2.04
CA VAL A 162 7.54 -25.06 2.46
C VAL A 162 8.09 -24.13 1.38
N GLY A 163 8.92 -23.17 1.76
CA GLY A 163 9.58 -22.33 0.79
C GLY A 163 10.71 -21.50 1.38
N VAL A 164 11.56 -20.99 0.49
CA VAL A 164 12.70 -20.13 0.80
C VAL A 164 12.77 -19.02 -0.24
N GLU A 165 13.01 -17.79 0.19
CA GLU A 165 13.37 -16.65 -0.64
C GLU A 165 14.72 -16.09 -0.19
N ILE A 166 15.61 -15.82 -1.13
CA ILE A 166 16.82 -15.04 -0.91
C ILE A 166 16.60 -13.70 -1.61
N ARG A 167 16.76 -12.59 -0.88
CA ARG A 167 16.55 -11.23 -1.37
C ARG A 167 17.68 -10.30 -0.94
N ASP A 168 18.35 -9.73 -1.92
CA ASP A 168 19.33 -8.68 -1.73
C ASP A 168 18.66 -7.31 -1.88
N GLU A 169 18.93 -6.41 -0.93
CA GLU A 169 18.45 -5.04 -0.95
C GLU A 169 19.65 -4.09 -0.80
N TYR A 170 19.77 -3.14 -1.73
CA TYR A 170 20.89 -2.22 -1.77
C TYR A 170 20.41 -0.79 -2.02
N ILE A 171 21.02 0.18 -1.34
CA ILE A 171 20.77 1.61 -1.52
C ILE A 171 22.09 2.35 -1.78
N LYS A 172 22.11 3.23 -2.78
CA LYS A 172 23.09 4.33 -2.93
C LYS A 172 22.38 5.63 -2.63
N SER A 173 23.04 6.53 -1.92
CA SER A 173 22.45 7.81 -1.54
C SER A 173 23.50 8.87 -1.26
N ASN A 174 23.09 10.13 -1.31
CA ASN A 174 23.86 11.24 -0.74
C ASN A 174 23.48 11.55 0.72
N VAL A 175 22.54 10.82 1.32
CA VAL A 175 22.08 11.00 2.72
C VAL A 175 22.06 9.69 3.53
N LEU A 176 21.73 8.56 2.91
CA LEU A 176 21.44 7.31 3.61
C LEU A 176 22.49 6.22 3.40
N GLY A 177 22.99 5.64 4.49
CA GLY A 177 23.88 4.48 4.50
C GLY A 177 25.21 4.73 5.18
N ASP A 178 26.16 3.83 4.95
CA ASP A 178 27.54 3.98 5.43
C ASP A 178 28.36 4.77 4.40
N PRO A 179 29.39 5.56 4.80
CA PRO A 179 30.19 6.35 3.89
C PRO A 179 30.85 5.51 2.78
N LEU A 180 30.91 6.06 1.58
CA LEU A 180 31.66 5.49 0.45
C LEU A 180 33.09 6.04 0.43
N ASP A 181 34.07 5.16 0.17
CA ASP A 181 35.46 5.58 -0.05
C ASP A 181 35.60 6.44 -1.31
N THR A 182 34.86 6.08 -2.36
CA THR A 182 34.85 6.79 -3.65
C THR A 182 33.43 7.25 -3.98
N PRO A 183 33.19 8.56 -4.07
CA PRO A 183 31.90 9.10 -4.48
C PRO A 183 31.50 8.59 -5.88
N LEU A 184 30.21 8.31 -6.07
CA LEU A 184 29.66 7.82 -7.32
C LEU A 184 28.74 8.87 -7.94
N GLN A 185 28.84 9.11 -9.24
CA GLN A 185 27.96 10.08 -9.90
C GLN A 185 26.49 9.66 -9.79
N VAL A 186 25.61 10.61 -9.45
CA VAL A 186 24.17 10.39 -9.51
C VAL A 186 23.72 10.30 -10.97
N PRO A 187 23.01 9.23 -11.38
CA PRO A 187 22.54 9.08 -12.75
C PRO A 187 21.48 10.12 -13.10
N PHE A 188 21.28 10.35 -14.40
CA PHE A 188 20.28 11.28 -14.96
C PHE A 188 20.54 12.77 -14.72
N GLY A 189 21.81 13.20 -14.72
CA GLY A 189 22.18 14.60 -14.93
C GLY A 189 22.17 15.49 -13.69
N ALA A 190 22.25 14.91 -12.48
CA ALA A 190 22.39 15.71 -11.27
C ALA A 190 23.87 16.11 -11.05
N ASP A 191 24.12 17.38 -10.72
CA ASP A 191 25.45 17.90 -10.35
C ASP A 191 25.83 17.52 -8.90
N THR A 192 25.70 16.24 -8.56
CA THR A 192 26.03 15.71 -7.21
C THR A 192 26.47 14.25 -7.28
N THR A 193 27.01 13.75 -6.18
CA THR A 193 27.46 12.37 -6.03
C THR A 193 26.74 11.66 -4.90
N PHE A 194 26.61 10.34 -5.02
CA PHE A 194 26.38 9.47 -3.89
C PHE A 194 27.66 9.36 -3.07
N ILE A 195 27.52 9.60 -1.77
CA ILE A 195 28.59 9.52 -0.77
C ILE A 195 28.29 8.48 0.31
N PHE A 196 27.12 7.83 0.25
CA PHE A 196 26.72 6.76 1.13
C PHE A 196 26.16 5.56 0.34
N ALA A 197 26.29 4.37 0.91
CA ALA A 197 25.59 3.19 0.46
C ALA A 197 25.34 2.20 1.60
N LYS A 198 24.34 1.32 1.42
CA LYS A 198 24.13 0.18 2.33
C LYS A 198 23.56 -1.02 1.59
N ASN A 199 23.96 -2.20 2.02
CA ASN A 199 23.43 -3.48 1.58
C ASN A 199 22.79 -4.22 2.77
N ARG A 200 21.75 -5.02 2.51
CA ARG A 200 21.34 -6.11 3.39
C ARG A 200 20.82 -7.31 2.59
N LEU A 201 21.28 -8.50 2.98
CA LEU A 201 20.76 -9.76 2.48
C LEU A 201 19.68 -10.28 3.42
N ASN A 202 18.58 -10.76 2.83
CA ASN A 202 17.46 -11.39 3.53
C ASN A 202 17.31 -12.83 3.04
N ILE A 203 17.19 -13.77 3.97
CA ILE A 203 16.80 -15.16 3.70
C ILE A 203 15.50 -15.41 4.44
N ASN A 204 14.40 -15.40 3.71
CA ASN A 204 13.07 -15.72 4.22
C ASN A 204 12.82 -17.22 4.03
N TYR A 205 12.24 -17.88 5.02
CA TYR A 205 11.87 -19.28 4.92
C TYR A 205 10.58 -19.54 5.69
N PHE A 206 9.79 -20.50 5.24
CA PHE A 206 8.54 -20.86 5.91
C PHE A 206 8.21 -22.35 5.78
N ALA A 207 7.39 -22.81 6.71
CA ALA A 207 6.71 -24.09 6.65
C ALA A 207 5.27 -23.91 7.19
N GLU A 208 4.30 -24.50 6.51
CA GLU A 208 2.89 -24.46 6.91
C GLU A 208 2.25 -25.83 6.72
N GLN A 209 1.41 -26.23 7.68
CA GLN A 209 0.51 -27.36 7.55
C GLN A 209 -0.93 -26.88 7.64
N VAL A 210 -1.73 -27.20 6.62
CA VAL A 210 -3.18 -26.98 6.60
C VAL A 210 -3.88 -28.32 6.71
N PHE A 211 -4.89 -28.40 7.58
CA PHE A 211 -5.74 -29.55 7.82
C PHE A 211 -7.17 -29.24 7.39
N TYR A 212 -7.85 -30.24 6.82
CA TYR A 212 -9.24 -30.13 6.40
C TYR A 212 -10.04 -31.32 6.95
N TYR A 213 -11.18 -31.06 7.59
CA TYR A 213 -12.08 -32.09 8.08
C TYR A 213 -13.53 -31.60 8.15
N LYS A 214 -14.41 -32.11 7.27
CA LYS A 214 -15.87 -31.88 7.31
C LYS A 214 -16.28 -30.42 7.60
N GLY A 215 -15.84 -29.48 6.76
CA GLY A 215 -16.14 -28.04 6.91
C GLY A 215 -15.23 -27.30 7.90
N LEU A 216 -14.41 -28.01 8.68
CA LEU A 216 -13.32 -27.45 9.46
C LEU A 216 -12.07 -27.30 8.59
N SER A 217 -11.42 -26.15 8.69
CA SER A 217 -10.06 -25.90 8.21
C SER A 217 -9.21 -25.41 9.37
N ALA A 218 -8.03 -25.98 9.58
CA ALA A 218 -7.07 -25.47 10.54
C ALA A 218 -5.71 -25.31 9.85
N SER A 219 -4.94 -24.27 10.17
CA SER A 219 -3.54 -24.20 9.74
C SER A 219 -2.63 -23.78 10.87
N VAL A 220 -1.40 -24.27 10.81
CA VAL A 220 -0.30 -23.83 11.66
C VAL A 220 0.91 -23.60 10.77
N GLY A 221 1.56 -22.46 10.96
CA GLY A 221 2.67 -22.02 10.14
C GLY A 221 3.76 -21.38 10.97
N PHE A 222 4.98 -21.53 10.49
CA PHE A 222 6.17 -20.90 10.99
C PHE A 222 6.91 -20.25 9.84
N ALA A 223 7.45 -19.06 10.09
CA ALA A 223 8.29 -18.36 9.14
C ALA A 223 9.48 -17.74 9.86
N GLY A 224 10.58 -17.53 9.14
CA GLY A 224 11.72 -16.79 9.65
C GLY A 224 12.35 -15.94 8.56
N ASN A 225 13.07 -14.91 9.01
CA ASN A 225 13.87 -14.02 8.20
C ASN A 225 15.24 -13.90 8.86
N TYR A 226 16.26 -14.40 8.18
CA TYR A 226 17.64 -14.04 8.49
C TYR A 226 17.98 -12.76 7.71
N ASN A 227 18.42 -11.74 8.42
CA ASN A 227 18.90 -10.49 7.86
C ASN A 227 20.35 -10.24 8.29
N THR A 228 21.20 -9.77 7.38
CA THR A 228 22.63 -9.52 7.69
C THR A 228 22.87 -8.50 8.80
N THR A 229 21.93 -7.58 9.03
CA THR A 229 22.00 -6.58 10.11
C THR A 229 21.28 -7.04 11.37
N PHE A 230 20.10 -7.67 11.23
CA PHE A 230 19.22 -7.98 12.37
C PHE A 230 19.23 -9.44 12.82
N GLY A 231 20.10 -10.27 12.23
CA GLY A 231 20.16 -11.69 12.52
C GLY A 231 18.86 -12.41 12.15
N ASN A 232 18.59 -13.51 12.84
CA ASN A 232 17.44 -14.36 12.55
C ASN A 232 16.21 -13.97 13.40
N ASN A 233 15.08 -13.73 12.74
CA ASN A 233 13.82 -13.32 13.36
C ASN A 233 12.69 -14.25 12.93
N PHE A 234 11.77 -14.58 13.85
CA PHE A 234 10.75 -15.61 13.60
C PHE A 234 9.32 -15.10 13.75
N SER A 235 8.44 -15.60 12.90
CA SER A 235 6.99 -15.39 12.91
C SER A 235 6.30 -16.74 12.99
N PHE A 236 5.09 -16.75 13.52
CA PHE A 236 4.25 -17.94 13.54
C PHE A 236 2.79 -17.53 13.37
N GLY A 237 1.95 -18.46 12.94
CA GLY A 237 0.53 -18.24 12.80
C GLY A 237 -0.25 -19.52 12.99
N ALA A 238 -1.44 -19.40 13.56
CA ALA A 238 -2.42 -20.46 13.60
C ALA A 238 -3.79 -19.92 13.19
N ASN A 239 -4.50 -20.66 12.37
CA ASN A 239 -5.82 -20.32 11.87
C ASN A 239 -6.78 -21.48 12.14
N LEU A 240 -8.01 -21.16 12.51
CA LEU A 240 -9.12 -22.10 12.60
C LEU A 240 -10.31 -21.49 11.87
N GLY A 241 -10.95 -22.27 11.00
CA GLY A 241 -12.13 -21.88 10.26
C GLY A 241 -13.15 -23.00 10.26
N TYR A 242 -14.42 -22.66 10.37
CA TYR A 242 -15.51 -23.63 10.33
C TYR A 242 -16.66 -23.09 9.48
N GLU A 243 -17.01 -23.83 8.43
CA GLU A 243 -18.21 -23.61 7.63
C GLU A 243 -19.41 -24.24 8.36
N PHE A 244 -20.21 -23.40 9.03
CA PHE A 244 -21.36 -23.85 9.82
C PHE A 244 -22.62 -24.02 8.96
N VAL A 245 -22.72 -23.32 7.83
CA VAL A 245 -23.74 -23.49 6.78
C VAL A 245 -23.14 -23.13 5.42
N ARG A 246 -23.80 -23.53 4.33
CA ARG A 246 -23.39 -23.09 2.98
C ARG A 246 -23.33 -21.56 2.92
N GLY A 247 -22.15 -21.04 2.58
CA GLY A 247 -21.90 -19.61 2.48
C GLY A 247 -21.62 -18.90 3.82
N GLY A 248 -21.74 -19.59 4.96
CA GLY A 248 -21.49 -19.05 6.30
C GLY A 248 -20.30 -19.72 6.98
N SER A 249 -19.33 -18.92 7.43
CA SER A 249 -18.13 -19.40 8.13
C SER A 249 -17.75 -18.52 9.31
N VAL A 250 -17.21 -19.13 10.34
CA VAL A 250 -16.53 -18.45 11.46
C VAL A 250 -15.05 -18.78 11.38
N TYR A 251 -14.19 -17.83 11.73
CA TYR A 251 -12.76 -18.04 11.80
C TYR A 251 -12.15 -17.34 13.00
N ALA A 252 -11.08 -17.94 13.53
CA ALA A 252 -10.20 -17.34 14.50
C ALA A 252 -8.76 -17.46 13.98
N ASN A 253 -7.96 -16.41 14.17
CA ASN A 253 -6.54 -16.45 13.87
C ASN A 253 -5.72 -15.83 14.99
N VAL A 254 -4.50 -16.34 15.15
CA VAL A 254 -3.45 -15.70 15.95
C VAL A 254 -2.17 -15.74 15.15
N SER A 255 -1.49 -14.60 15.04
CA SER A 255 -0.24 -14.51 14.31
C SER A 255 0.74 -13.56 14.97
N ARG A 256 2.03 -13.89 14.87
CA ARG A 256 3.14 -13.01 15.20
C ARG A 256 3.73 -12.49 13.90
N SER A 257 3.87 -11.18 13.77
CA SER A 257 4.52 -10.50 12.66
C SER A 257 5.68 -9.61 13.12
N LEU A 258 6.53 -9.24 12.18
CA LEU A 258 7.75 -8.46 12.40
C LEU A 258 7.87 -7.37 11.33
N ARG A 259 8.47 -6.23 11.69
CA ARG A 259 8.93 -5.21 10.75
C ARG A 259 10.37 -4.85 11.05
N LEU A 260 11.26 -5.05 10.07
CA LEU A 260 12.64 -4.59 10.17
C LEU A 260 12.70 -3.06 10.02
N PRO A 261 13.63 -2.37 10.70
CA PRO A 261 13.90 -0.95 10.46
C PRO A 261 14.19 -0.67 8.98
N THR A 262 13.73 0.47 8.48
CA THR A 262 14.04 0.97 7.13
C THR A 262 15.39 1.70 7.11
N PHE A 263 15.95 1.95 5.92
CA PHE A 263 17.16 2.78 5.82
C PHE A 263 16.94 4.19 6.36
N THR A 264 15.72 4.75 6.22
CA THR A 264 15.36 6.04 6.81
C THR A 264 15.40 5.98 8.34
N ASP A 265 14.86 4.92 8.93
CA ASP A 265 14.86 4.75 10.40
C ASP A 265 16.27 4.69 10.98
N LEU A 266 17.21 4.08 10.24
CA LEU A 266 18.59 3.83 10.67
C LEU A 266 19.57 4.97 10.37
N TYR A 267 19.37 5.70 9.26
CA TYR A 267 20.39 6.61 8.72
C TYR A 267 19.93 8.05 8.51
N TYR A 268 18.62 8.33 8.48
CA TYR A 268 18.14 9.66 8.11
C TYR A 268 18.58 10.75 9.10
N LYS A 269 19.11 11.85 8.55
CA LYS A 269 19.52 13.03 9.31
C LYS A 269 19.03 14.28 8.60
N SER A 270 18.48 15.21 9.37
CA SER A 270 18.09 16.54 8.90
C SER A 270 18.29 17.56 10.03
N ALA A 271 17.98 18.84 9.78
CA ALA A 271 18.00 19.86 10.82
C ALA A 271 17.10 19.52 12.02
N THR A 272 16.04 18.71 11.81
CA THR A 272 15.04 18.39 12.83
C THR A 272 15.00 16.90 13.21
N GLN A 273 15.79 16.04 12.58
CA GLN A 273 15.73 14.59 12.75
C GLN A 273 17.12 13.96 12.86
N ILE A 274 17.29 13.06 13.82
CA ILE A 274 18.49 12.23 13.99
C ILE A 274 18.08 10.76 14.11
N ALA A 275 18.44 9.95 13.13
CA ALA A 275 18.20 8.50 13.17
C ALA A 275 19.10 7.78 14.20
N ASN A 276 18.60 6.63 14.65
CA ASN A 276 19.30 5.68 15.50
C ASN A 276 19.65 4.41 14.69
N PRO A 277 20.93 4.09 14.48
CA PRO A 277 21.32 2.88 13.76
C PRO A 277 21.14 1.59 14.58
N ASP A 278 20.93 1.69 15.91
CA ASP A 278 20.83 0.55 16.83
C ASP A 278 19.37 0.07 17.04
N LEU A 279 18.47 0.43 16.12
CA LEU A 279 17.07 0.03 16.18
C LEU A 279 16.90 -1.49 16.07
N LYS A 280 15.92 -2.00 16.81
CA LYS A 280 15.49 -3.40 16.76
C LYS A 280 14.27 -3.57 15.85
N PRO A 281 14.03 -4.77 15.31
CA PRO A 281 12.78 -5.09 14.64
C PRO A 281 11.56 -4.90 15.54
N GLU A 282 10.53 -4.25 15.00
CA GLU A 282 9.21 -4.20 15.63
C GLU A 282 8.58 -5.59 15.61
N LYS A 283 7.86 -5.95 16.67
CA LYS A 283 7.12 -7.21 16.77
C LYS A 283 5.67 -6.90 17.08
N SER A 284 4.77 -7.73 16.58
CA SER A 284 3.39 -7.71 17.04
C SER A 284 2.79 -9.09 17.07
N ILE A 285 1.91 -9.32 18.04
CA ILE A 285 1.02 -10.48 18.07
C ILE A 285 -0.40 -9.96 17.86
N THR A 286 -1.08 -10.49 16.87
CA THR A 286 -2.47 -10.15 16.55
C THR A 286 -3.32 -11.38 16.73
N ALA A 287 -4.45 -11.23 17.41
CA ALA A 287 -5.52 -12.21 17.46
C ALA A 287 -6.77 -11.60 16.83
N GLU A 288 -7.45 -12.35 15.98
CA GLU A 288 -8.69 -11.91 15.34
C GLU A 288 -9.74 -13.02 15.38
N LEU A 289 -10.99 -12.61 15.43
CA LEU A 289 -12.17 -13.47 15.35
C LEU A 289 -13.13 -12.83 14.37
N GLY A 290 -13.73 -13.62 13.49
CA GLY A 290 -14.73 -13.09 12.58
C GLY A 290 -15.72 -14.12 12.05
N VAL A 291 -16.84 -13.59 11.56
CA VAL A 291 -17.91 -14.33 10.90
C VAL A 291 -18.11 -13.73 9.52
N LYS A 292 -18.26 -14.60 8.52
CA LYS A 292 -18.52 -14.23 7.13
C LYS A 292 -19.74 -14.99 6.66
N TYR A 293 -20.63 -14.31 5.94
CA TYR A 293 -21.74 -14.90 5.23
C TYR A 293 -21.83 -14.31 3.83
N ALA A 294 -21.96 -15.15 2.81
CA ALA A 294 -22.22 -14.70 1.45
C ALA A 294 -23.11 -15.69 0.69
N ASP A 295 -24.13 -15.17 0.01
CA ASP A 295 -24.93 -15.90 -0.97
C ASP A 295 -25.13 -15.06 -2.24
N SER A 296 -26.13 -15.38 -3.06
CA SER A 296 -26.40 -14.64 -4.30
C SER A 296 -26.89 -13.20 -4.08
N HIS A 297 -27.42 -12.87 -2.89
CA HIS A 297 -28.08 -11.61 -2.60
C HIS A 297 -27.46 -10.86 -1.41
N TRP A 298 -26.81 -11.55 -0.48
CA TRP A 298 -26.31 -10.99 0.76
C TRP A 298 -24.83 -11.21 0.90
N THR A 299 -24.14 -10.22 1.43
CA THR A 299 -22.78 -10.35 1.95
C THR A 299 -22.74 -9.70 3.32
N ALA A 300 -22.32 -10.43 4.34
CA ALA A 300 -22.15 -9.92 5.69
C ALA A 300 -20.80 -10.36 6.26
N GLN A 301 -20.12 -9.45 6.94
CA GLN A 301 -18.89 -9.71 7.65
C GLN A 301 -18.88 -8.97 8.98
N LEU A 302 -18.45 -9.65 10.02
CA LEU A 302 -18.13 -9.07 11.32
C LEU A 302 -16.75 -9.59 11.72
N THR A 303 -15.84 -8.69 12.04
CA THR A 303 -14.48 -9.02 12.48
C THR A 303 -14.16 -8.19 13.71
N GLY A 304 -13.50 -8.79 14.70
CA GLY A 304 -12.88 -8.11 15.83
C GLY A 304 -11.42 -8.53 15.96
N TYR A 305 -10.57 -7.61 16.38
CA TYR A 305 -9.14 -7.87 16.53
C TYR A 305 -8.56 -7.22 17.78
N TYR A 306 -7.49 -7.83 18.27
CA TYR A 306 -6.58 -7.27 19.26
C TYR A 306 -5.14 -7.49 18.80
N ARG A 307 -4.33 -6.44 18.86
CA ARG A 307 -2.93 -6.44 18.48
C ARG A 307 -2.09 -5.88 19.62
N HIS A 308 -1.11 -6.66 20.06
CA HIS A 308 -0.09 -6.23 20.99
C HIS A 308 1.23 -6.03 20.24
N GLY A 309 1.65 -4.78 20.07
CA GLY A 309 2.90 -4.39 19.44
C GLY A 309 3.98 -4.05 20.47
N THR A 310 5.21 -4.49 20.23
CA THR A 310 6.39 -4.23 21.07
C THR A 310 7.56 -3.77 20.21
N ASP A 311 8.49 -3.02 20.79
CA ASP A 311 9.63 -2.44 20.08
C ASP A 311 9.19 -1.54 18.90
N ILE A 312 8.01 -0.90 18.98
CA ILE A 312 7.49 -0.05 17.88
C ILE A 312 8.47 1.10 17.63
N ILE A 313 8.88 1.28 16.37
CA ILE A 313 9.80 2.34 15.96
C ILE A 313 8.99 3.60 15.75
N ASP A 314 9.39 4.65 16.45
CA ASP A 314 8.76 5.95 16.38
C ASP A 314 9.80 7.06 16.37
N TRP A 315 9.44 8.21 15.83
CA TRP A 315 10.22 9.42 15.95
C TRP A 315 9.71 10.18 17.17
N VAL A 316 10.55 10.32 18.18
CA VAL A 316 10.17 10.96 19.43
C VAL A 316 11.08 12.13 19.78
N LYS A 317 10.58 13.03 20.62
CA LYS A 317 11.38 14.11 21.21
C LYS A 317 10.97 14.34 22.66
N ALA A 318 11.92 14.74 23.49
CA ALA A 318 11.57 15.30 24.79
C ALA A 318 10.92 16.69 24.60
N PRO A 319 10.00 17.13 25.48
CA PRO A 319 9.32 18.43 25.33
C PRO A 319 10.27 19.62 25.13
N GLU A 320 11.43 19.58 25.79
CA GLU A 320 12.48 20.59 25.76
C GLU A 320 13.48 20.45 24.60
N GLN A 321 13.40 19.40 23.78
CA GLN A 321 14.30 19.16 22.65
C GLN A 321 13.66 19.57 21.32
N GLU A 322 14.44 20.20 20.45
CA GLU A 322 13.97 20.60 19.11
C GLU A 322 13.99 19.47 18.08
N GLN A 323 14.90 18.50 18.25
CA GLN A 323 15.13 17.43 17.27
C GLN A 323 14.44 16.12 17.65
N TRP A 324 13.79 15.52 16.66
CA TRP A 324 13.21 14.18 16.73
C TRP A 324 14.30 13.11 16.58
N ARG A 325 14.15 12.01 17.32
CA ARG A 325 15.03 10.84 17.25
C ARG A 325 14.24 9.58 16.96
N SER A 326 14.71 8.74 16.05
CA SER A 326 14.10 7.42 15.88
C SER A 326 14.49 6.52 17.06
N MET A 327 13.52 5.81 17.62
CA MET A 327 13.78 4.84 18.70
C MET A 327 12.72 3.75 18.75
N ASN A 328 13.09 2.60 19.31
CA ASN A 328 12.11 1.59 19.73
C ASN A 328 11.38 2.11 20.99
N HIS A 329 10.24 2.77 20.76
CA HIS A 329 9.34 3.27 21.76
C HIS A 329 7.93 3.23 21.16
N THR A 330 7.08 2.28 21.51
CA THR A 330 6.84 1.72 22.84
C THR A 330 6.13 0.35 22.68
N VAL A 331 5.42 -0.09 23.71
CA VAL A 331 4.29 -1.03 23.56
C VAL A 331 3.06 -0.27 23.08
N VAL A 332 2.46 -0.74 21.98
CA VAL A 332 1.19 -0.20 21.45
C VAL A 332 0.18 -1.34 21.39
N ASN A 333 -0.93 -1.16 22.09
CA ASN A 333 -2.09 -2.04 21.99
C ASN A 333 -3.08 -1.42 21.00
N ALA A 334 -3.55 -2.19 20.03
CA ALA A 334 -4.62 -1.77 19.14
C ALA A 334 -5.76 -2.78 19.22
N MET A 335 -6.97 -2.30 19.39
CA MET A 335 -8.18 -3.10 19.33
C MET A 335 -9.18 -2.46 18.40
N GLY A 336 -10.01 -3.28 17.76
CA GLY A 336 -10.99 -2.74 16.84
C GLY A 336 -11.91 -3.81 16.29
N GLY A 337 -12.81 -3.35 15.42
CA GLY A 337 -13.73 -4.22 14.74
C GLY A 337 -14.30 -3.58 13.49
N GLU A 338 -14.72 -4.44 12.58
CA GLU A 338 -15.29 -4.06 11.30
C GLU A 338 -16.59 -4.83 11.08
N VAL A 339 -17.61 -4.11 10.60
CA VAL A 339 -18.87 -4.69 10.14
C VAL A 339 -19.10 -4.27 8.71
N LEU A 340 -19.50 -5.21 7.87
CA LEU A 340 -20.00 -4.96 6.53
C LEU A 340 -21.29 -5.75 6.33
N ALA A 341 -22.30 -5.09 5.78
CA ALA A 341 -23.50 -5.73 5.28
C ALA A 341 -23.81 -5.16 3.89
N ALA A 342 -24.04 -6.03 2.93
CA ALA A 342 -24.40 -5.67 1.58
C ALA A 342 -25.54 -6.54 1.07
N TRP A 343 -26.42 -5.90 0.32
CA TRP A 343 -27.49 -6.54 -0.44
C TRP A 343 -27.29 -6.26 -1.92
N HIS A 344 -27.44 -7.29 -2.75
CA HIS A 344 -27.20 -7.29 -4.19
C HIS A 344 -28.40 -7.89 -4.92
N GLN A 345 -29.31 -7.07 -5.45
CA GLN A 345 -30.46 -7.63 -6.16
C GLN A 345 -31.15 -6.67 -7.14
N GLY A 346 -31.32 -7.15 -8.38
CA GLY A 346 -32.17 -6.49 -9.37
C GLY A 346 -31.55 -5.26 -10.03
N TYR A 347 -32.36 -4.55 -10.81
CA TYR A 347 -31.92 -3.38 -11.58
C TYR A 347 -32.05 -2.08 -10.81
N TRP A 348 -33.17 -1.89 -10.09
CA TRP A 348 -33.50 -0.64 -9.40
C TRP A 348 -32.67 -0.40 -8.15
N VAL A 349 -32.15 -1.43 -7.50
CA VAL A 349 -31.17 -1.30 -6.40
C VAL A 349 -30.15 -2.42 -6.55
N LYS A 350 -29.16 -2.21 -7.41
CA LYS A 350 -28.15 -3.22 -7.72
C LYS A 350 -27.31 -3.59 -6.50
N THR A 351 -26.98 -2.61 -5.68
CA THR A 351 -26.20 -2.83 -4.45
C THR A 351 -26.55 -1.77 -3.41
N LEU A 352 -26.86 -2.21 -2.20
CA LEU A 352 -26.85 -1.37 -1.01
C LEU A 352 -25.86 -1.97 -0.03
N GLN A 353 -24.83 -1.23 0.34
CA GLN A 353 -23.80 -1.68 1.28
C GLN A 353 -23.60 -0.66 2.38
N VAL A 354 -23.49 -1.14 3.60
CA VAL A 354 -23.11 -0.38 4.79
C VAL A 354 -21.89 -1.04 5.40
N SER A 355 -20.87 -0.25 5.72
CA SER A 355 -19.71 -0.71 6.46
C SER A 355 -19.32 0.27 7.56
N TYR A 356 -18.87 -0.26 8.68
CA TYR A 356 -18.36 0.49 9.82
C TYR A 356 -17.05 -0.11 10.31
N ALA A 357 -16.06 0.74 10.55
CA ALA A 357 -14.80 0.38 11.17
C ALA A 357 -14.58 1.20 12.44
N PHE A 358 -14.15 0.51 13.49
CA PHE A 358 -13.73 1.09 14.77
C PHE A 358 -12.32 0.64 15.11
N THR A 359 -11.52 1.59 15.57
CA THR A 359 -10.16 1.34 16.07
C THR A 359 -9.93 2.14 17.34
N HIS A 360 -9.24 1.55 18.30
CA HIS A 360 -8.74 2.20 19.50
C HIS A 360 -7.30 1.75 19.73
N LEU A 361 -6.40 2.73 19.83
CA LEU A 361 -5.01 2.51 20.21
C LEU A 361 -4.79 3.03 21.63
N ASP A 362 -4.05 2.24 22.39
CA ASP A 362 -3.49 2.58 23.68
C ASP A 362 -1.96 2.39 23.62
N LYS A 363 -1.24 3.31 24.27
CA LYS A 363 0.22 3.36 24.28
C LYS A 363 0.66 3.57 25.72
N ASP A 364 1.68 2.84 26.14
CA ASP A 364 2.32 3.04 27.44
C ASP A 364 2.72 4.53 27.62
N PRO A 365 2.24 5.22 28.68
CA PRO A 365 2.47 6.65 28.91
C PRO A 365 3.94 6.94 29.24
N GLY A 366 4.79 6.89 28.21
CA GLY A 366 6.13 7.42 28.27
C GLY A 366 6.14 8.95 28.37
N THR A 367 7.27 9.52 28.75
CA THR A 367 7.48 10.97 28.87
C THR A 367 7.85 11.66 27.56
N LEU A 368 8.02 10.90 26.47
CA LEU A 368 8.47 11.40 25.18
C LEU A 368 7.28 11.67 24.25
N LEU A 369 7.33 12.81 23.57
CA LEU A 369 6.36 13.16 22.53
C LEU A 369 6.57 12.25 21.32
N SER A 370 5.49 11.67 20.84
CA SER A 370 5.46 10.75 19.71
C SER A 370 4.99 11.46 18.46
N LYS A 371 5.66 11.24 17.32
CA LYS A 371 5.22 11.81 16.05
C LYS A 371 4.03 11.05 15.45
N TYR A 372 3.94 9.73 15.69
CA TYR A 372 2.99 8.88 14.95
C TYR A 372 2.01 8.07 15.81
N ALA A 373 2.29 7.79 17.09
CA ALA A 373 1.66 6.66 17.80
C ALA A 373 0.17 6.84 18.16
N LEU A 374 -0.41 8.05 18.06
CA LEU A 374 -1.78 8.33 18.51
C LEU A 374 -2.64 9.12 17.49
N ASP A 375 -2.15 9.30 16.27
CA ASP A 375 -2.96 9.77 15.14
C ASP A 375 -3.51 8.56 14.38
N TYR A 376 -4.79 8.25 14.57
CA TYR A 376 -5.42 7.12 13.93
C TYR A 376 -6.90 7.37 13.63
N LEU A 377 -7.39 6.76 12.56
CA LEU A 377 -8.80 6.75 12.22
C LEU A 377 -9.57 5.92 13.26
N ARG A 378 -10.42 6.57 14.04
CA ARG A 378 -11.17 5.95 15.15
C ARG A 378 -12.50 5.39 14.70
N HIS A 379 -13.25 6.17 13.92
CA HIS A 379 -14.56 5.78 13.41
C HIS A 379 -14.63 6.06 11.91
N LYS A 380 -15.10 5.09 11.13
CA LYS A 380 -15.44 5.29 9.72
C LYS A 380 -16.70 4.56 9.36
N VAL A 381 -17.67 5.29 8.83
CA VAL A 381 -18.89 4.71 8.23
C VAL A 381 -18.83 4.95 6.74
N SER A 382 -19.17 3.95 5.94
CA SER A 382 -19.39 4.12 4.51
C SER A 382 -20.69 3.46 4.10
N VAL A 383 -21.49 4.18 3.33
CA VAL A 383 -22.74 3.69 2.74
C VAL A 383 -22.64 3.84 1.23
N LYS A 384 -22.71 2.71 0.52
CA LYS A 384 -22.73 2.67 -0.94
C LYS A 384 -24.12 2.28 -1.42
N LEU A 385 -24.67 3.06 -2.34
CA LEU A 385 -25.88 2.73 -3.08
C LEU A 385 -25.56 2.72 -4.58
N GLU A 386 -25.85 1.63 -5.26
CA GLU A 386 -25.83 1.53 -6.71
C GLU A 386 -27.21 1.16 -7.22
N HIS A 387 -27.72 1.93 -8.17
CA HIS A 387 -29.05 1.72 -8.74
C HIS A 387 -29.09 1.97 -10.25
N GLY A 388 -29.97 1.25 -10.94
CA GLY A 388 -30.38 1.56 -12.30
C GLY A 388 -31.30 2.78 -12.35
N ILE A 389 -31.32 3.47 -13.48
CA ILE A 389 -32.22 4.58 -13.76
C ILE A 389 -33.10 4.21 -14.96
N TYR A 390 -32.51 4.04 -16.14
CA TYR A 390 -33.23 3.65 -17.35
C TYR A 390 -32.27 3.13 -18.43
N LYS A 391 -32.60 2.05 -19.15
CA LYS A 391 -31.88 1.56 -20.36
C LYS A 391 -30.34 1.74 -20.34
N GLY A 392 -29.67 1.08 -19.39
CA GLY A 392 -28.21 1.14 -19.27
C GLY A 392 -27.67 2.35 -18.50
N PHE A 393 -28.51 3.34 -18.19
CA PHE A 393 -28.19 4.37 -17.20
C PHE A 393 -28.28 3.81 -15.78
N GLY A 394 -27.35 4.24 -14.94
CA GLY A 394 -27.34 3.97 -13.52
C GLY A 394 -26.57 5.05 -12.77
N ALA A 395 -26.64 4.99 -11.45
CA ALA A 395 -25.85 5.84 -10.58
C ALA A 395 -25.30 5.05 -9.40
N THR A 396 -24.15 5.51 -8.93
CA THR A 396 -23.50 5.04 -7.71
C THR A 396 -23.28 6.23 -6.79
N TRP A 397 -23.65 6.07 -5.53
CA TRP A 397 -23.45 7.05 -4.47
C TRP A 397 -22.64 6.42 -3.35
N VAL A 398 -21.66 7.15 -2.83
CA VAL A 398 -20.87 6.73 -1.67
C VAL A 398 -20.87 7.87 -0.65
N TYR A 399 -21.54 7.62 0.47
CA TYR A 399 -21.47 8.49 1.63
C TYR A 399 -20.40 7.98 2.59
N THR A 400 -19.56 8.87 3.10
CA THR A 400 -18.49 8.52 4.04
C THR A 400 -18.50 9.46 5.23
N MET A 401 -18.52 8.91 6.45
CA MET A 401 -18.20 9.62 7.70
C MET A 401 -16.83 9.19 8.17
N GLN A 402 -16.00 10.12 8.64
CA GLN A 402 -14.78 9.79 9.36
C GLN A 402 -14.58 10.65 10.60
N SER A 403 -14.01 10.04 11.64
CA SER A 403 -13.49 10.72 12.82
C SER A 403 -12.13 10.13 13.16
N ARG A 404 -11.11 10.98 13.20
CA ARG A 404 -9.77 10.64 13.70
C ARG A 404 -9.64 10.98 15.17
N HIS A 405 -8.80 10.21 15.85
CA HIS A 405 -8.25 10.56 17.14
C HIS A 405 -6.93 11.30 16.94
N GLY A 406 -6.65 12.28 17.79
CA GLY A 406 -5.40 13.01 17.82
C GLY A 406 -5.53 14.47 17.40
N ASP A 407 -4.39 15.13 17.40
CA ASP A 407 -4.22 16.53 17.05
C ASP A 407 -3.15 16.65 15.98
N TYR A 408 -3.18 17.73 15.22
CA TYR A 408 -2.14 18.07 14.27
C TYR A 408 -1.71 19.52 14.43
N THR A 409 -0.48 19.81 14.00
CA THR A 409 -0.01 21.19 13.87
C THR A 409 -0.49 21.75 12.53
N ASP A 410 -1.21 22.87 12.53
CA ASP A 410 -1.63 23.55 11.30
C ASP A 410 -0.47 24.34 10.66
N ARG A 411 -0.75 25.03 9.54
CA ARG A 411 0.27 25.82 8.82
C ARG A 411 0.78 27.02 9.63
N ASP A 412 -0.01 27.51 10.58
CA ASP A 412 0.35 28.63 11.44
C ASP A 412 1.12 28.18 12.70
N GLY A 413 1.29 26.86 12.88
CA GLY A 413 2.01 26.27 14.00
C GLY A 413 1.13 25.96 15.21
N ASN A 414 -0.19 26.12 15.10
CA ASN A 414 -1.11 25.83 16.21
C ASN A 414 -1.48 24.35 16.24
N VAL A 415 -1.62 23.80 17.45
CA VAL A 415 -2.11 22.43 17.64
C VAL A 415 -3.64 22.44 17.61
N VAL A 416 -4.22 21.68 16.68
CA VAL A 416 -5.67 21.61 16.43
C VAL A 416 -6.11 20.15 16.41
N SER A 417 -7.21 19.86 17.09
CA SER A 417 -7.81 18.51 17.07
C SER A 417 -8.50 18.20 15.75
N TYR A 418 -8.43 16.94 15.32
CA TYR A 418 -9.18 16.49 14.15
C TYR A 418 -10.68 16.66 14.35
N LYS A 419 -11.34 17.30 13.38
CA LYS A 419 -12.80 17.40 13.32
C LYS A 419 -13.36 16.24 12.50
N PRO A 420 -14.47 15.61 12.93
CA PRO A 420 -15.14 14.64 12.09
C PRO A 420 -15.68 15.32 10.83
N PHE A 421 -15.64 14.62 9.71
CA PHE A 421 -16.10 15.13 8.42
C PHE A 421 -16.91 14.08 7.67
N TRP A 422 -17.63 14.56 6.67
CA TRP A 422 -18.55 13.76 5.89
C TRP A 422 -18.49 14.16 4.43
N THR A 423 -18.41 13.19 3.53
CA THR A 423 -18.39 13.41 2.09
C THR A 423 -19.45 12.57 1.41
N LEU A 424 -19.88 13.05 0.24
CA LEU A 424 -20.72 12.31 -0.67
C LEU A 424 -20.08 12.33 -2.05
N ASP A 425 -19.84 11.15 -2.61
CA ASP A 425 -19.36 10.97 -3.96
C ASP A 425 -20.50 10.39 -4.81
N GLY A 426 -20.59 10.85 -6.06
CA GLY A 426 -21.64 10.44 -6.99
C GLY A 426 -21.05 10.16 -8.37
N LYS A 427 -21.42 9.03 -8.96
CA LYS A 427 -21.12 8.67 -10.36
C LYS A 427 -22.42 8.37 -11.07
N ILE A 428 -22.73 9.10 -12.13
CA ILE A 428 -23.80 8.76 -13.06
C ILE A 428 -23.14 8.18 -14.31
N TYR A 429 -23.67 7.06 -14.79
CA TYR A 429 -23.10 6.39 -15.95
C TYR A 429 -24.19 5.91 -16.91
N TRP A 430 -23.80 5.79 -18.17
CA TRP A 430 -24.50 5.02 -19.19
C TRP A 430 -23.58 3.91 -19.67
N GLN A 431 -24.09 2.68 -19.74
CA GLN A 431 -23.32 1.52 -20.14
C GLN A 431 -24.04 0.70 -21.21
N SER A 432 -23.28 0.34 -22.23
CA SER A 432 -23.61 -0.66 -23.25
C SER A 432 -22.61 -1.83 -23.19
N LYS A 433 -22.70 -2.78 -24.13
CA LYS A 433 -21.76 -3.92 -24.21
C LYS A 433 -20.30 -3.48 -24.41
N HIS A 434 -20.06 -2.43 -25.19
CA HIS A 434 -18.71 -2.01 -25.61
C HIS A 434 -18.29 -0.66 -25.06
N THR A 435 -19.23 0.15 -24.54
CA THR A 435 -18.94 1.53 -24.16
C THR A 435 -19.58 1.86 -22.82
N GLU A 436 -18.82 2.50 -21.95
CA GLU A 436 -19.30 3.18 -20.74
C GLU A 436 -18.96 4.66 -20.85
N LEU A 437 -19.97 5.51 -20.63
CA LEU A 437 -19.82 6.95 -20.45
C LEU A 437 -20.17 7.27 -19.01
N PHE A 438 -19.40 8.12 -18.34
CA PHE A 438 -19.69 8.50 -16.97
C PHE A 438 -19.32 9.93 -16.65
N LEU A 439 -20.02 10.48 -15.66
CA LEU A 439 -19.73 11.72 -14.97
C LEU A 439 -19.64 11.41 -13.48
N GLU A 440 -18.53 11.80 -12.86
CA GLU A 440 -18.25 11.58 -11.44
C GLU A 440 -17.98 12.93 -10.77
N ALA A 441 -18.61 13.13 -9.62
CA ALA A 441 -18.33 14.24 -8.71
C ALA A 441 -17.97 13.64 -7.36
N THR A 442 -16.81 14.01 -6.82
CA THR A 442 -16.43 13.61 -5.46
C THR A 442 -16.48 14.83 -4.55
N ASN A 443 -16.66 14.58 -3.26
CA ASN A 443 -16.90 15.60 -2.25
C ASN A 443 -18.01 16.58 -2.71
N ILE A 444 -19.18 16.05 -3.09
CA ILE A 444 -20.35 16.82 -3.56
C ILE A 444 -20.76 17.87 -2.52
N PHE A 445 -20.60 17.60 -1.23
CA PHE A 445 -20.86 18.59 -0.18
C PHE A 445 -19.87 19.75 -0.15
N ALA A 446 -18.74 19.64 -0.87
CA ALA A 446 -17.63 20.58 -0.80
C ALA A 446 -17.16 20.77 0.65
N ALA A 447 -17.11 19.68 1.42
CA ALA A 447 -16.61 19.69 2.77
C ALA A 447 -15.14 20.11 2.77
N ASP A 448 -14.78 21.00 3.69
CA ASP A 448 -13.41 21.35 4.02
C ASP A 448 -12.95 20.45 5.16
N TYR A 449 -11.90 19.66 4.93
CA TYR A 449 -11.48 18.63 5.88
C TYR A 449 -10.01 18.27 5.74
N TYR A 450 -9.49 17.63 6.80
CA TYR A 450 -8.13 17.13 6.91
C TYR A 450 -8.19 15.64 7.21
N ASP A 451 -7.68 14.82 6.29
CA ASP A 451 -7.49 13.37 6.53
C ASP A 451 -6.13 13.07 7.16
N TYR A 452 -5.17 13.97 6.97
CA TYR A 452 -3.83 13.92 7.53
C TYR A 452 -3.41 15.34 7.92
N GLY A 453 -2.66 15.44 9.02
CA GLY A 453 -2.42 16.69 9.74
C GLY A 453 -1.97 17.84 8.85
N GLY A 454 -2.72 18.94 8.85
CA GLY A 454 -2.39 20.17 8.15
C GLY A 454 -2.45 20.11 6.62
N LEU A 455 -2.79 18.96 6.03
CA LEU A 455 -2.97 18.79 4.59
C LEU A 455 -4.45 18.94 4.20
N PRO A 456 -4.88 20.12 3.72
CA PRO A 456 -6.26 20.32 3.31
C PRO A 456 -6.58 19.39 2.15
N GLN A 457 -7.70 18.68 2.23
CA GLN A 457 -8.11 17.76 1.18
C GLN A 457 -8.82 18.50 0.04
N PRO A 458 -8.85 17.94 -1.18
CA PRO A 458 -9.57 18.55 -2.29
C PRO A 458 -11.03 18.82 -1.93
N GLY A 459 -11.51 20.00 -2.31
CA GLY A 459 -12.94 20.32 -2.31
C GLY A 459 -13.70 19.49 -3.35
N ARG A 460 -14.86 20.00 -3.79
CA ARG A 460 -15.61 19.35 -4.87
C ARG A 460 -14.80 19.36 -6.16
N TRP A 461 -14.63 18.19 -6.77
CA TRP A 461 -14.05 18.08 -8.12
C TRP A 461 -14.80 17.07 -8.97
N ILE A 462 -14.91 17.40 -10.25
CA ILE A 462 -15.77 16.72 -11.22
C ILE A 462 -14.91 16.22 -12.36
N LYS A 463 -15.13 14.98 -12.81
CA LYS A 463 -14.49 14.38 -13.97
C LYS A 463 -15.49 13.58 -14.79
N ALA A 464 -15.25 13.48 -16.08
CA ALA A 464 -16.02 12.67 -17.00
C ALA A 464 -15.09 11.74 -17.77
N GLY A 465 -15.61 10.61 -18.21
CA GLY A 465 -14.79 9.65 -18.94
C GLY A 465 -15.58 8.72 -19.84
N VAL A 466 -14.80 8.08 -20.72
CA VAL A 466 -15.26 7.04 -21.64
C VAL A 466 -14.37 5.82 -21.51
N VAL A 467 -14.99 4.65 -21.43
CA VAL A 467 -14.33 3.35 -21.52
C VAL A 467 -14.85 2.66 -22.77
N VAL A 468 -13.96 2.30 -23.68
CA VAL A 468 -14.29 1.51 -24.88
C VAL A 468 -13.62 0.15 -24.78
N LYS A 469 -14.41 -0.91 -24.87
CA LYS A 469 -13.96 -2.31 -24.90
C LYS A 469 -14.12 -2.82 -26.32
N LEU A 470 -13.00 -2.94 -27.02
CA LEU A 470 -12.94 -3.63 -28.30
C LEU A 470 -12.77 -5.12 -28.01
N GLN A 471 -13.79 -5.93 -28.30
CA GLN A 471 -13.61 -7.38 -28.36
C GLN A 471 -12.97 -7.70 -29.70
N ASN A 472 -11.83 -8.41 -29.71
CA ASN A 472 -11.43 -9.12 -30.93
C ASN A 472 -12.46 -10.24 -31.17
N ILE A 473 -12.99 -10.26 -32.39
CA ILE A 473 -13.76 -11.36 -32.98
C ILE A 473 -12.86 -12.60 -33.09
#